data_AF-A0A765T7C0-F1
#
_entry.id   AF-A0A765T7C0-F1
#
_cell.length_a   1.000
_cell.length_b   1.000
_cell.length_c   1.000
_cell.angle_alpha   90.00
_cell.angle_beta   90.00
_cell.angle_gamma   90.00
#
_symmetry.space_group_name_H-M   'P 1'
#
loop_
_entity.id
_entity.type
_entity.pdbx_description
1 polymer ?
#
loop_
_entity_poly.entity_id
_entity_poly.type
_entity_poly.pdbx_seq_one_letter_code
_entity_poly.pdbx_strand_id
1 'polypeptide(L)'
;RLHRVRQFQFFGIPSRQVWRELRRLASQMARNPEGPQRLENDAMDAVLAAADAGCFATYIEKQGGVLVPRKDYLIRTAYDLAEELNDYGEQSVQIYGIWSPQIGESSRVCTHPDNWKLVRRKPEAEDSARENGFDLQGGP
;
A
#
# COMPACT_ATOMS: atom_id res chain seq x y z
N ARG A 1 14.20 -13.50 32.37
CA ARG A 1 14.87 -12.75 31.28
C ARG A 1 14.10 -13.03 30.00
N LEU A 2 13.26 -12.09 29.53
CA LEU A 2 12.62 -12.22 28.22
C LEU A 2 13.74 -12.17 27.18
N HIS A 3 13.84 -13.18 26.33
CA HIS A 3 14.84 -13.27 25.27
C HIS A 3 14.82 -11.98 24.41
N ARG A 4 15.92 -11.62 23.72
CA ARG A 4 16.04 -10.42 22.84
C ARG A 4 15.11 -10.42 21.61
N VAL A 5 13.92 -10.99 21.73
CA VAL A 5 12.89 -11.02 20.71
C VAL A 5 12.18 -9.68 20.74
N ARG A 6 12.21 -8.97 19.61
CA ARG A 6 11.46 -7.73 19.49
C ARG A 6 9.97 -8.06 19.60
N GLN A 7 9.27 -7.28 20.42
CA GLN A 7 7.82 -7.27 20.45
C GLN A 7 7.36 -6.98 19.00
N PHE A 8 6.55 -7.88 18.42
CA PHE A 8 6.10 -7.84 17.00
C PHE A 8 7.08 -8.37 15.92
N GLN A 9 8.14 -9.08 16.30
CA GLN A 9 8.91 -9.85 15.32
C GLN A 9 8.25 -11.18 15.03
N PHE A 10 7.66 -11.31 13.85
CA PHE A 10 7.06 -12.55 13.38
C PHE A 10 8.13 -13.48 12.79
N PHE A 11 8.04 -14.77 13.10
CA PHE A 11 8.95 -15.81 12.63
C PHE A 11 8.19 -16.85 11.84
N GLY A 12 8.79 -17.34 10.75
CA GLY A 12 8.24 -18.46 9.99
C GLY A 12 6.95 -18.19 9.22
N ILE A 13 6.49 -16.94 9.12
CA ILE A 13 5.30 -16.58 8.33
C ILE A 13 5.67 -15.64 7.17
N PRO A 14 4.88 -15.63 6.09
CA PRO A 14 5.08 -14.71 4.97
C PRO A 14 4.94 -13.24 5.39
N SER A 15 5.46 -12.36 4.54
CA SER A 15 5.57 -10.92 4.83
C SER A 15 4.21 -10.23 4.96
N ARG A 16 3.96 -9.64 6.14
CA ARG A 16 2.80 -8.74 6.33
C ARG A 16 2.84 -7.51 5.42
N GLN A 17 4.02 -7.10 4.93
CA GLN A 17 4.10 -6.01 3.96
C GLN A 17 3.46 -6.43 2.64
N VAL A 18 3.78 -7.62 2.13
CA VAL A 18 3.18 -8.17 0.89
C VAL A 18 1.66 -8.28 1.04
N TRP A 19 1.19 -8.77 2.19
CA TRP A 19 -0.25 -8.81 2.50
C TRP A 19 -0.93 -7.44 2.36
N ARG A 20 -0.29 -6.37 2.86
CA ARG A 20 -0.82 -5.00 2.75
C ARG A 20 -0.82 -4.50 1.32
N GLU A 21 0.24 -4.78 0.56
CA GLU A 21 0.33 -4.40 -0.86
C GLU A 21 -0.73 -5.10 -1.70
N LEU A 22 -0.97 -6.39 -1.49
CA LEU A 22 -2.01 -7.15 -2.20
C LEU A 22 -3.40 -6.57 -1.94
N ARG A 23 -3.74 -6.26 -0.69
CA ARG A 23 -5.04 -5.65 -0.35
C ARG A 23 -5.19 -4.24 -0.91
N ARG A 24 -4.10 -3.47 -0.97
CA ARG A 24 -4.08 -2.18 -1.64
C ARG A 24 -4.39 -2.34 -3.13
N LEU A 25 -3.74 -3.30 -3.78
CA LEU A 25 -3.95 -3.61 -5.19
C LEU A 25 -5.39 -4.05 -5.46
N ALA A 26 -5.95 -4.97 -4.66
CA ALA A 26 -7.34 -5.40 -4.78
C ALA A 26 -8.30 -4.20 -4.64
N SER A 27 -8.03 -3.31 -3.67
CA SER A 27 -8.82 -2.08 -3.50
C SER A 27 -8.71 -1.14 -4.70
N GLN A 28 -7.55 -1.09 -5.37
CA GLN A 28 -7.35 -0.29 -6.59
C GLN A 28 -8.10 -0.91 -7.78
N MET A 29 -8.03 -2.23 -7.96
CA MET A 29 -8.77 -2.97 -8.99
C MET A 29 -10.28 -2.77 -8.86
N ALA A 30 -10.82 -2.87 -7.64
CA ALA A 30 -12.24 -2.64 -7.37
C ALA A 30 -12.70 -1.20 -7.67
N ARG A 31 -11.81 -0.20 -7.55
CA ARG A 31 -12.11 1.19 -7.91
C ARG A 31 -12.04 1.46 -9.41
N ASN A 32 -11.39 0.60 -10.19
CA ASN A 32 -11.26 0.75 -11.64
C ASN A 32 -11.73 -0.53 -12.36
N PRO A 33 -13.06 -0.68 -12.59
CA PRO A 33 -13.63 -1.88 -13.20
C PRO A 33 -13.14 -2.16 -14.63
N GLU A 34 -12.77 -1.11 -15.37
CA GLU A 34 -12.22 -1.22 -16.74
C GLU A 34 -10.77 -1.75 -16.74
N GLY A 35 -10.10 -1.72 -15.59
CA GLY A 35 -8.76 -2.25 -15.41
C GLY A 35 -8.74 -3.77 -15.19
N PRO A 36 -7.54 -4.38 -15.19
CA PRO A 36 -7.38 -5.79 -14.88
C PRO A 36 -7.96 -6.14 -13.51
N GLN A 37 -8.82 -7.15 -13.45
CA GLN A 37 -9.43 -7.62 -12.20
C GLN A 37 -8.73 -8.86 -11.62
N ARG A 38 -7.63 -9.29 -12.25
CA ARG A 38 -6.82 -10.43 -11.84
C ARG A 38 -5.36 -10.21 -12.23
N LEU A 39 -4.47 -10.88 -11.52
CA LEU A 39 -3.07 -10.99 -11.93
C LEU A 39 -2.93 -11.97 -13.10
N GLU A 40 -1.91 -11.77 -13.94
CA GLU A 40 -1.63 -12.63 -15.09
C GLU A 40 -1.24 -14.05 -14.67
N ASN A 41 -0.51 -14.19 -13.56
CA ASN A 41 -0.11 -15.48 -13.02
C ASN A 41 -1.15 -16.00 -12.01
N ASP A 42 -1.74 -17.14 -12.29
CA ASP A 42 -2.79 -17.78 -11.47
C ASP A 42 -2.37 -18.02 -10.01
N ALA A 43 -1.12 -18.40 -9.78
CA ALA A 43 -0.65 -18.66 -8.43
C ALA A 43 -0.56 -17.36 -7.63
N MET A 44 -0.07 -16.27 -8.25
CA MET A 44 -0.08 -14.95 -7.62
C MET A 44 -1.49 -14.44 -7.39
N ASP A 45 -2.38 -14.63 -8.37
CA ASP A 45 -3.79 -14.23 -8.29
C ASP A 45 -4.51 -14.94 -7.15
N ALA A 46 -4.23 -16.23 -6.92
CA ALA A 46 -4.76 -16.97 -5.78
C ALA A 46 -4.32 -16.38 -4.42
N VAL A 47 -3.10 -15.85 -4.32
CA VAL A 47 -2.62 -15.16 -3.12
C VAL A 47 -3.32 -13.80 -2.95
N LEU A 48 -3.54 -13.07 -4.05
CA LEU A 48 -4.31 -11.82 -4.07
C LEU A 48 -5.73 -12.04 -3.58
N ALA A 49 -6.44 -13.02 -4.14
CA ALA A 49 -7.80 -13.38 -3.74
C ALA A 49 -7.90 -13.75 -2.25
N ALA A 50 -6.94 -14.53 -1.73
CA ALA A 50 -6.89 -14.85 -0.31
C ALA A 50 -6.68 -13.61 0.58
N ALA A 51 -5.84 -12.66 0.14
CA ALA A 51 -5.56 -11.43 0.86
C ALA A 51 -6.76 -10.47 0.87
N ASP A 52 -7.44 -10.35 -0.27
CA ASP A 52 -8.65 -9.54 -0.44
C ASP A 52 -9.79 -10.04 0.45
N ALA A 53 -10.04 -11.36 0.42
CA ALA A 53 -11.00 -12.02 1.31
C ALA A 53 -10.64 -11.91 2.81
N GLY A 54 -9.43 -11.46 3.14
CA GLY A 54 -8.97 -11.36 4.53
C GLY A 54 -8.64 -12.71 5.17
N CYS A 55 -8.53 -13.79 4.39
CA CYS A 55 -8.16 -15.10 4.89
C CYS A 55 -6.64 -15.24 5.01
N PHE A 56 -6.09 -14.85 6.17
CA PHE A 56 -4.64 -14.92 6.41
C PHE A 56 -4.10 -16.36 6.37
N ALA A 57 -4.90 -17.36 6.77
CA ALA A 57 -4.51 -18.76 6.73
C ALA A 57 -4.28 -19.24 5.28
N THR A 58 -5.24 -19.02 4.39
CA THR A 58 -5.11 -19.36 2.97
C THR A 58 -4.00 -18.57 2.30
N TYR A 59 -3.77 -17.31 2.67
CA TYR A 59 -2.61 -16.56 2.19
C TYR A 59 -1.29 -17.21 2.58
N ILE A 60 -1.16 -17.71 3.81
CA ILE A 60 0.04 -18.44 4.24
C ILE A 60 0.22 -19.69 3.38
N GLU A 61 -0.83 -20.49 3.21
CA GLU A 61 -0.80 -21.72 2.40
C GLU A 61 -0.40 -21.43 0.96
N LYS A 62 -1.02 -20.43 0.32
CA LYS A 62 -0.75 -20.04 -1.08
C LYS A 62 0.63 -19.40 -1.27
N GLN A 63 1.21 -18.82 -0.23
CA GLN A 63 2.60 -18.35 -0.27
C GLN A 63 3.64 -19.47 -0.22
N GLY A 64 3.23 -20.70 0.10
CA GLY A 64 4.12 -21.86 0.27
C GLY A 64 4.09 -22.45 1.68
N GLY A 65 3.38 -21.82 2.62
CA GLY A 65 3.20 -22.32 3.99
C GLY A 65 4.03 -21.61 5.05
N VAL A 66 4.03 -22.18 6.25
CA VAL A 66 4.85 -21.71 7.38
C VAL A 66 6.25 -22.31 7.35
N LEU A 67 7.21 -21.64 7.99
CA LEU A 67 8.61 -22.07 8.15
C LEU A 67 9.38 -22.26 6.83
N VAL A 68 8.86 -21.74 5.73
CA VAL A 68 9.54 -21.69 4.43
C VAL A 68 10.63 -20.60 4.45
N PRO A 69 11.82 -20.85 3.86
CA PRO A 69 12.83 -19.80 3.72
C PRO A 69 12.27 -18.60 2.94
N ARG A 70 12.59 -17.39 3.37
CA ARG A 70 11.98 -16.16 2.81
C ARG A 70 12.17 -15.97 1.30
N LYS A 71 13.22 -16.58 0.73
CA LYS A 71 13.53 -16.53 -0.71
C LYS A 71 12.58 -17.40 -1.54
N ASP A 72 11.94 -18.39 -0.93
CA ASP A 72 11.13 -19.39 -1.61
C ASP A 72 9.63 -19.07 -1.55
N TYR A 73 9.25 -17.97 -0.87
CA TYR A 73 7.89 -17.44 -0.91
C TYR A 73 7.53 -16.97 -2.32
N LEU A 74 6.31 -17.32 -2.76
CA LEU A 74 5.79 -17.03 -4.09
C LEU A 74 5.77 -15.54 -4.43
N ILE A 75 5.34 -14.67 -3.50
CA ILE A 75 5.28 -13.20 -3.70
C ILE A 75 6.16 -12.49 -2.67
N ARG A 76 6.95 -11.52 -3.13
CA ARG A 76 7.76 -10.62 -2.32
C ARG A 76 7.48 -9.16 -2.63
N THR A 77 7.91 -8.28 -1.72
CA THR A 77 7.85 -6.84 -1.91
C THR A 77 8.86 -6.45 -2.99
N ALA A 78 8.38 -5.72 -4.00
CA ALA A 78 9.20 -5.08 -5.01
C ALA A 78 9.62 -3.70 -4.50
N TYR A 79 10.90 -3.38 -4.65
CA TYR A 79 11.48 -2.11 -4.28
C TYR A 79 12.03 -1.42 -5.52
N ASP A 80 11.98 -0.10 -5.51
CA ASP A 80 12.68 0.76 -6.46
C ASP A 80 13.52 1.79 -5.74
N LEU A 81 14.44 2.39 -6.48
CA LEU A 81 15.09 3.60 -6.06
C LEU A 81 14.13 4.77 -6.23
N ALA A 82 14.15 5.70 -5.27
CA ALA A 82 13.44 6.96 -5.39
C ALA A 82 14.01 7.76 -6.57
N GLU A 83 13.12 8.39 -7.34
CA GLU A 83 13.51 9.27 -8.45
C GLU A 83 14.17 10.55 -7.90
N GLU A 84 13.62 11.09 -6.82
CA GLU A 84 14.15 12.28 -6.14
C GLU A 84 15.08 11.90 -4.98
N LEU A 85 16.11 12.72 -4.77
CA LEU A 85 16.99 12.62 -3.60
C LEU A 85 16.25 13.11 -2.34
N ASN A 86 16.56 12.50 -1.20
CA ASN A 86 16.05 12.99 0.08
C ASN A 86 16.67 14.36 0.46
N ASP A 87 16.23 14.95 1.58
CA ASP A 87 16.74 16.24 2.09
C ASP A 87 18.26 16.26 2.35
N TYR A 88 18.91 15.09 2.36
CA TYR A 88 20.34 14.91 2.59
C TYR A 88 21.11 14.57 1.30
N GLY A 89 20.45 14.57 0.13
CA GLY A 89 21.07 14.27 -1.16
C GLY A 89 21.27 12.77 -1.43
N GLU A 90 20.64 11.88 -0.68
CA GLU A 90 20.75 10.42 -0.85
C GLU A 90 19.56 9.85 -1.62
N GLN A 91 19.84 8.86 -2.49
CA GLN A 91 18.80 8.12 -3.20
C GLN A 91 18.22 7.03 -2.30
N SER A 92 16.98 7.23 -1.84
CA SER A 92 16.32 6.30 -0.93
C SER A 92 15.69 5.10 -1.66
N VAL A 93 15.43 4.01 -0.94
CA VAL A 93 14.69 2.85 -1.46
C VAL A 93 13.22 2.99 -1.09
N GLN A 94 12.34 2.91 -2.08
CA GLN A 94 10.88 2.96 -1.91
C GLN A 94 10.22 1.64 -2.30
N ILE A 95 9.01 1.43 -1.79
CA ILE A 95 8.20 0.27 -2.16
C ILE A 95 7.52 0.56 -3.48
N TYR A 96 7.84 -0.22 -4.50
CA TYR A 96 7.15 -0.18 -5.79
C TYR A 96 5.84 -0.99 -5.74
N GLY A 97 5.90 -2.18 -5.15
CA GLY A 97 4.72 -3.03 -4.98
C GLY A 97 5.09 -4.49 -4.72
N ILE A 98 4.66 -5.39 -5.61
CA ILE A 98 4.85 -6.83 -5.47
C ILE A 98 5.50 -7.45 -6.70
N TRP A 99 6.15 -8.59 -6.52
CA TRP A 99 6.66 -9.43 -7.59
C TRP A 99 6.86 -10.87 -7.11
N SER A 100 7.08 -11.79 -8.03
CA SER A 100 7.43 -13.18 -7.73
C SER A 100 8.90 -13.48 -8.07
N PRO A 101 9.72 -13.91 -7.10
CA PRO A 101 11.10 -14.35 -7.35
C PRO A 101 11.21 -15.54 -8.31
N GLN A 102 10.18 -16.37 -8.39
CA GLN A 102 10.16 -17.57 -9.23
C GLN A 102 9.87 -17.25 -10.70
N ILE A 103 9.07 -16.21 -10.95
CA ILE A 103 8.71 -15.75 -12.31
C ILE A 103 9.72 -14.72 -12.82
N GLY A 104 10.27 -13.90 -11.91
CA GLY A 104 11.23 -12.85 -12.24
C GLY A 104 10.57 -11.48 -12.48
N GLU A 105 11.32 -10.58 -13.09
CA GLU A 105 10.97 -9.15 -13.19
C GLU A 105 9.66 -8.89 -13.95
N SER A 106 9.30 -9.76 -14.90
CA SER A 106 8.03 -9.66 -15.64
C SER A 106 6.79 -9.76 -14.75
N SER A 107 6.91 -10.32 -13.54
CA SER A 107 5.81 -10.42 -12.58
C SER A 107 5.62 -9.19 -11.68
N ARG A 108 6.38 -8.11 -11.92
CA ARG A 108 6.29 -6.89 -11.13
C ARG A 108 4.97 -6.16 -11.37
N VAL A 109 4.31 -5.84 -10.26
CA VAL A 109 3.07 -5.06 -10.26
C VAL A 109 3.25 -3.85 -9.36
N CYS A 110 3.04 -2.66 -9.93
CA CYS A 110 3.03 -1.41 -9.18
C CYS A 110 1.76 -1.33 -8.32
N THR A 111 1.93 -1.02 -7.04
CA THR A 111 0.81 -0.80 -6.11
C THR A 111 0.79 0.63 -5.55
N HIS A 112 1.78 1.45 -5.91
CA HIS A 112 1.88 2.87 -5.55
C HIS A 112 1.96 3.72 -6.84
N PRO A 113 0.89 3.77 -7.66
CA PRO A 113 0.90 4.56 -8.89
C PRO A 113 0.86 6.07 -8.63
N ASP A 114 0.39 6.48 -7.45
CA ASP A 114 0.18 7.88 -7.10
C ASP A 114 1.41 8.47 -6.40
N ASN A 115 1.97 9.53 -6.97
CA ASN A 115 2.99 10.36 -6.32
C ASN A 115 2.34 11.60 -5.70
N TRP A 116 2.48 11.77 -4.38
CA TRP A 116 2.01 12.96 -3.68
C TRP A 116 3.19 13.88 -3.37
N LYS A 117 3.02 15.18 -3.63
CA LYS A 117 3.99 16.22 -3.27
C LYS A 117 3.42 17.12 -2.21
N LEU A 118 4.21 17.44 -1.18
CA LEU A 118 3.80 18.43 -0.20
C LEU A 118 3.75 19.80 -0.88
N VAL A 119 2.56 20.38 -0.97
CA VAL A 119 2.34 21.72 -1.51
C VAL A 119 1.84 22.63 -0.39
N ARG A 120 2.36 23.86 -0.34
CA ARG A 120 1.86 24.87 0.61
C ARG A 120 0.37 25.11 0.34
N ARG A 121 -0.45 25.07 1.39
CA ARG A 121 -1.87 25.43 1.30
C ARG A 121 -1.99 26.84 0.74
N LYS A 122 -2.79 27.01 -0.33
CA LYS A 122 -3.10 28.34 -0.87
C LYS A 122 -3.83 29.15 0.21
N PRO A 123 -3.52 30.45 0.38
CA PRO A 123 -4.30 31.31 1.26
C PRO A 123 -5.76 31.29 0.80
N GLU A 124 -6.70 31.19 1.76
CA GLU A 124 -8.12 31.35 1.47
C GLU A 124 -8.33 32.74 0.88
N ALA A 125 -9.06 32.84 -0.23
CA ALA A 125 -9.51 34.14 -0.70
C ALA A 125 -10.42 34.71 0.39
N GLU A 126 -10.16 35.95 0.80
CA GLU A 126 -11.04 36.65 1.74
C GLU A 126 -12.45 36.70 1.15
N ASP A 127 -13.38 35.93 1.72
CA ASP A 127 -14.80 36.02 1.42
C ASP A 127 -15.29 37.39 1.92
N SER A 128 -15.17 38.41 1.08
CA SER A 128 -15.79 39.73 1.29
C SER A 128 -17.30 39.64 1.03
N ALA A 129 -18.02 38.82 1.79
CA ALA A 129 -19.48 38.74 1.73
C ALA A 129 -20.06 38.08 2.99
N ARG A 130 -20.27 38.87 4.06
CA ARG A 130 -21.47 38.92 4.90
C ARG A 130 -21.20 39.64 6.23
N GLU A 131 -21.25 40.96 6.20
CA GLU A 131 -21.75 41.72 7.35
C GLU A 131 -23.20 42.12 7.02
N ASN A 132 -24.15 41.24 7.33
CA ASN A 132 -25.55 41.66 7.43
C ASN A 132 -25.76 42.09 8.88
N GLY A 133 -25.68 43.41 9.12
CA GLY A 133 -26.04 44.03 10.39
C GLY A 133 -27.47 43.67 10.77
N PHE A 134 -27.64 43.12 11.96
CA PHE A 134 -28.94 42.79 12.53
C PHE A 134 -29.41 43.99 13.37
N ASP A 135 -30.21 44.86 12.77
CA ASP A 135 -30.77 46.05 13.44
C ASP A 135 -32.09 45.68 14.12
N LEU A 136 -32.10 45.60 15.47
CA LEU A 136 -33.33 45.38 16.25
C LEU A 136 -33.97 46.74 16.53
N GLN A 137 -34.79 47.23 15.59
CA GLN A 137 -35.73 48.32 15.90
C GLN A 137 -36.86 47.81 16.79
N GLY A 138 -36.70 47.98 18.09
CA GLY A 138 -37.81 48.02 19.05
C GLY A 138 -38.47 49.40 18.99
N GLY A 139 -39.68 49.47 18.44
CA GLY A 139 -40.55 50.65 18.51
C GLY A 139 -41.14 50.87 19.91
N PRO A 140 -41.81 52.04 20.10
CA PRO A 140 -42.02 52.72 21.39
C PRO A 140 -42.90 51.99 22.41
#